data_AF-A0AAD2D6H0-F1
#
_entry.id   AF-A0AAD2D6H0-F1
#
_cell.length_a   1.000
_cell.length_b   1.000
_cell.length_c   1.000
_cell.angle_alpha   90.00
_cell.angle_beta   90.00
_cell.angle_gamma   90.00
#
_symmetry.space_group_name_H-M   'P 1'
#
loop_
_entity.id
_entity.type
_entity.pdbx_description
1 polymer ?
#
loop_
_entity_poly.entity_id
_entity_poly.type
_entity_poly.pdbx_seq_one_letter_code
_entity_poly.pdbx_strand_id
1 'polypeptide(L)'
;MDKLAINITFDENNQIRVLEADKCRESENLKGECMDFLKKIVTFNDNVEQLIVILDEQAKKIEEQKLKAVGARNRIEGEEDNCRKKEQELKTLINERKMELGRLISEHESLKKIEQEQKNLIDKLSNNEAS
;
A
#
# COMPACT_ATOMS: atom_id res chain seq x y z
N MET A 1 15.04 -80.57 19.72
CA MET A 1 15.43 -79.22 20.18
C MET A 1 16.82 -78.96 19.64
N ASP A 2 16.93 -78.21 18.56
CA ASP A 2 18.23 -77.80 18.05
C ASP A 2 18.89 -76.88 19.06
N LYS A 3 20.08 -77.30 19.51
CA LYS A 3 20.89 -76.58 20.48
C LYS A 3 21.37 -75.30 19.80
N LEU A 4 20.84 -74.16 20.22
CA LEU A 4 21.24 -72.85 19.70
C LEU A 4 22.75 -72.68 19.98
N ALA A 5 23.59 -72.83 18.95
CA ALA A 5 25.02 -72.64 19.09
C ALA A 5 25.29 -71.13 19.22
N ILE A 6 25.46 -70.68 20.47
CA ILE A 6 25.82 -69.30 20.78
C ILE A 6 27.32 -69.14 20.49
N ASN A 7 27.67 -68.37 19.46
CA ASN A 7 29.05 -68.07 19.14
C ASN A 7 29.55 -66.97 20.09
N ILE A 8 30.58 -67.29 20.88
CA ILE A 8 31.15 -66.40 21.90
C ILE A 8 32.46 -65.84 21.35
N THR A 9 32.56 -64.51 21.32
CA THR A 9 33.73 -63.76 20.89
C THR A 9 34.28 -62.94 22.05
N PHE A 10 35.55 -62.52 21.95
CA PHE A 10 36.16 -61.56 22.86
C PHE A 10 36.48 -60.28 22.10
N ASP A 11 36.24 -59.12 22.70
CA ASP A 11 36.62 -57.84 22.11
C ASP A 11 38.03 -57.39 22.53
N GLU A 12 38.43 -56.22 22.01
CA GLU A 12 39.74 -55.59 22.26
C GLU A 12 40.00 -55.26 23.75
N ASN A 13 38.98 -55.30 24.60
CA ASN A 13 39.04 -55.08 26.04
C ASN A 13 38.86 -56.38 26.84
N ASN A 14 38.98 -57.55 26.20
CA ASN A 14 38.76 -58.89 26.76
C ASN A 14 37.34 -59.12 27.33
N GLN A 15 36.34 -58.38 26.86
CA GLN A 15 34.95 -58.58 27.26
C GLN A 15 34.32 -59.68 26.41
N ILE A 16 33.53 -60.53 27.05
CA ILE A 16 32.77 -61.60 26.38
C ILE A 16 31.64 -60.95 25.58
N ARG A 17 31.58 -61.24 24.27
CA ARG A 17 30.50 -60.81 23.38
C ARG A 17 29.86 -62.01 22.70
N VAL A 18 28.59 -61.84 22.34
CA VAL A 18 27.79 -62.82 21.58
C VAL A 18 27.70 -62.41 20.09
N LEU A 19 28.18 -61.21 19.77
CA LEU A 19 28.28 -60.64 18.44
C LEU A 19 29.75 -60.43 18.11
N GLU A 20 30.15 -60.68 16.86
CA GLU A 20 31.50 -60.35 16.38
C GLU A 20 31.82 -58.87 16.62
N ALA A 21 33.04 -58.59 17.10
CA ALA A 21 33.44 -57.25 17.51
C ALA A 21 33.31 -56.21 16.37
N ASP A 22 33.68 -56.58 15.14
CA ASP A 22 33.53 -55.73 13.96
C ASP A 22 32.07 -55.37 13.67
N LYS A 23 31.15 -56.34 13.75
CA LYS A 23 29.70 -56.12 13.57
C LYS A 23 29.12 -55.21 14.66
N CYS A 24 29.62 -55.34 15.90
CA CYS A 24 29.23 -54.46 17.00
C CYS A 24 29.67 -53.01 16.74
N ARG A 25 30.94 -52.83 16.34
CA ARG A 25 31.51 -51.51 16.01
C ARG A 25 30.79 -50.86 14.83
N GLU A 26 30.53 -51.60 13.76
CA GLU A 26 29.78 -51.09 12.60
C GLU A 26 28.35 -50.68 12.97
N SER A 27 27.67 -51.46 13.83
CA SER A 27 26.33 -51.12 14.31
C SER A 27 26.33 -49.85 15.18
N GLU A 28 27.35 -49.67 16.02
CA GLU A 28 27.52 -48.44 16.81
C GLU A 28 27.82 -47.22 15.94
N ASN A 29 28.69 -47.37 14.94
CA ASN A 29 28.98 -46.31 13.96
C ASN A 29 27.72 -45.92 13.18
N LEU A 30 26.97 -46.89 12.65
CA LEU A 30 25.73 -46.65 11.94
C LEU A 30 24.70 -45.92 12.82
N LYS A 31 24.60 -46.31 14.10
CA LYS A 31 23.75 -45.61 15.08
C LYS A 31 24.17 -44.15 15.24
N GLY A 32 25.48 -43.87 15.32
CA GLY A 32 26.01 -42.51 15.38
C GLY A 32 25.64 -41.68 14.15
N GLU A 33 25.86 -42.23 12.96
CA GLU A 33 25.51 -41.58 11.68
C GLU A 33 24.01 -41.31 11.56
N CYS A 34 23.16 -42.27 11.95
CA CYS A 34 21.71 -42.08 11.97
C CYS A 34 21.29 -40.95 12.92
N MET A 35 21.91 -40.85 14.10
CA MET A 35 21.62 -39.77 15.05
C MET A 35 22.04 -38.40 14.50
N ASP A 36 23.19 -38.30 13.86
CA ASP A 36 23.64 -37.05 13.25
C ASP A 36 22.80 -36.66 12.03
N PHE A 37 22.36 -37.64 11.24
CA PHE A 37 21.38 -37.41 10.18
C PHE A 37 20.07 -36.87 10.75
N LEU A 38 19.55 -37.46 11.82
CA LEU A 38 18.33 -37.00 12.46
C LEU A 38 18.46 -35.56 12.98
N LYS A 39 19.58 -35.20 13.62
CA LYS A 39 19.84 -33.82 14.04
C LYS A 39 19.82 -32.85 12.86
N LYS A 40 20.45 -33.21 11.74
CA LYS A 40 20.47 -32.38 10.52
C LYS A 40 19.06 -32.16 9.97
N ILE A 41 18.21 -33.18 9.98
CA ILE A 41 16.81 -33.06 9.55
C ILE A 41 16.01 -32.14 10.47
N VAL A 42 16.19 -32.25 11.79
CA VAL A 42 15.53 -31.35 12.74
C VAL A 42 15.93 -29.90 12.49
N THR A 43 17.23 -29.61 12.41
CA THR A 43 17.72 -28.26 12.11
C THR A 43 17.26 -27.75 10.75
N PHE A 44 17.20 -28.62 9.74
CA PHE A 44 16.67 -28.25 8.42
C PHE A 44 15.20 -27.84 8.50
N ASN A 45 14.37 -28.60 9.21
CA ASN A 45 12.96 -28.25 9.40
C ASN A 45 12.80 -26.93 10.14
N ASP A 46 13.58 -26.71 11.21
CA ASP A 46 13.57 -25.44 11.96
C ASP A 46 13.90 -24.24 11.05
N ASN A 47 14.89 -24.40 10.16
CA ASN A 47 15.26 -23.36 9.21
C ASN A 47 14.16 -23.10 8.17
N VAL A 48 13.48 -24.15 7.68
CA VAL A 48 12.36 -24.02 6.75
C VAL A 48 11.18 -23.30 7.41
N GLU A 49 10.86 -23.63 8.66
CA GLU A 49 9.80 -22.94 9.42
C GLU A 49 10.13 -21.45 9.60
N GLN A 50 11.36 -21.11 9.98
CA GLN A 50 11.81 -19.72 10.07
C GLN A 50 11.72 -19.00 8.73
N LEU A 51 12.11 -19.66 7.63
CA LEU A 51 12.02 -19.09 6.29
C LEU A 51 10.58 -18.79 5.88
N ILE A 52 9.63 -19.69 6.20
CA ILE A 52 8.20 -19.47 5.94
C ILE A 52 7.71 -18.21 6.66
N VAL A 53 8.04 -18.06 7.94
CA VAL A 53 7.65 -16.87 8.72
C VAL A 53 8.20 -15.58 8.10
N ILE A 54 9.48 -15.59 7.70
CA ILE A 54 10.11 -14.43 7.05
C ILE A 54 9.41 -14.12 5.72
N LEU A 55 9.13 -15.13 4.90
CA LEU A 55 8.45 -14.93 3.61
C LEU A 55 7.05 -14.34 3.79
N ASP A 56 6.28 -14.80 4.77
CA ASP A 56 4.97 -14.26 5.08
C ASP A 56 5.02 -12.79 5.52
N GLU A 57 6.00 -12.41 6.34
CA GLU A 57 6.22 -11.03 6.75
C GLU A 57 6.60 -10.13 5.56
N GLN A 58 7.47 -10.62 4.66
CA GLN A 58 7.85 -9.88 3.47
C GLN A 58 6.68 -9.72 2.50
N ALA A 59 5.86 -10.76 2.32
CA ALA A 59 4.66 -10.69 1.50
C ALA A 59 3.70 -9.60 2.00
N LYS A 60 3.48 -9.51 3.32
CA LYS A 60 2.66 -8.45 3.94
C LYS A 60 3.23 -7.05 3.67
N LYS A 61 4.54 -6.86 3.84
CA LYS A 61 5.21 -5.58 3.58
C LYS A 61 5.08 -5.18 2.10
N ILE A 62 5.25 -6.12 1.18
CA ILE A 62 5.12 -5.86 -0.26
C ILE A 62 3.70 -5.40 -0.59
N GLU A 63 2.66 -6.09 -0.09
CA GLU A 63 1.29 -5.71 -0.40
C GLU A 63 0.93 -4.34 0.20
N GLU A 64 1.41 -4.02 1.40
CA GLU A 64 1.23 -2.68 2.00
C GLU A 64 1.86 -1.58 1.13
N GLN A 65 3.09 -1.76 0.66
CA GLN A 65 3.77 -0.77 -0.16
C GLN A 65 3.13 -0.64 -1.54
N LYS A 66 2.68 -1.75 -2.13
CA LYS A 66 1.93 -1.76 -3.39
C LYS A 66 0.62 -0.97 -3.27
N LEU A 67 -0.14 -1.16 -2.19
CA LEU A 67 -1.35 -0.39 -1.92
C LEU A 67 -1.06 1.11 -1.81
N LYS A 68 0.01 1.50 -1.07
CA LYS A 68 0.43 2.90 -0.97
C LYS A 68 0.82 3.49 -2.33
N ALA A 69 1.58 2.75 -3.13
CA ALA A 69 2.02 3.18 -4.46
C ALA A 69 0.83 3.36 -5.43
N VAL A 70 -0.13 2.42 -5.44
CA VAL A 70 -1.35 2.54 -6.25
C VAL A 70 -2.19 3.74 -5.80
N GLY A 71 -2.36 3.93 -4.48
CA GLY A 71 -3.07 5.09 -3.93
C GLY A 71 -2.44 6.42 -4.36
N ALA A 72 -1.11 6.52 -4.29
CA ALA A 72 -0.37 7.70 -4.75
C ALA A 72 -0.54 7.93 -6.25
N ARG A 73 -0.43 6.87 -7.07
CA ARG A 73 -0.61 6.94 -8.52
C ARG A 73 -2.01 7.42 -8.90
N ASN A 74 -3.05 6.85 -8.30
CA ASN A 74 -4.44 7.22 -8.58
C ASN A 74 -4.71 8.69 -8.21
N ARG A 75 -4.09 9.19 -7.14
CA ARG A 75 -4.18 10.60 -6.76
C ARG A 75 -3.59 11.51 -7.84
N ILE A 76 -2.40 11.18 -8.34
CA ILE A 76 -1.71 11.95 -9.39
C ILE A 76 -2.47 11.88 -10.71
N GLU A 77 -2.90 10.69 -11.14
CA GLU A 77 -3.67 10.50 -12.38
C GLU A 77 -4.99 11.30 -12.36
N GLY A 78 -5.68 11.35 -11.23
CA GLY A 78 -6.90 12.14 -11.09
C GLY A 78 -6.67 13.65 -10.92
N GLU A 79 -5.44 14.08 -10.61
CA GLU A 79 -5.14 15.47 -10.27
C GLU A 79 -5.19 16.37 -11.51
N GLU A 80 -4.68 15.92 -12.66
CA GLU A 80 -4.75 16.70 -13.91
C GLU A 80 -6.21 16.91 -14.36
N ASP A 81 -7.04 15.87 -14.31
CA ASP A 81 -8.46 15.95 -14.64
C ASP A 81 -9.22 16.86 -13.68
N ASN A 82 -8.94 16.77 -12.37
CA ASN A 82 -9.57 17.61 -11.35
C ASN A 82 -9.14 19.07 -11.49
N CYS A 83 -7.86 19.34 -11.74
CA CYS A 83 -7.34 20.68 -12.04
C CYS A 83 -8.02 21.27 -13.26
N ARG A 84 -8.13 20.51 -14.36
CA ARG A 84 -8.80 20.94 -15.59
C ARG A 84 -10.27 21.28 -15.36
N LYS A 85 -11.00 20.41 -14.64
CA LYS A 85 -12.41 20.66 -14.27
C LYS A 85 -12.54 21.93 -13.44
N LYS A 86 -11.68 22.11 -12.43
CA LYS A 86 -11.68 23.30 -11.58
C LYS A 86 -11.40 24.58 -12.36
N GLU A 87 -10.43 24.53 -13.27
CA GLU A 87 -10.13 25.66 -14.15
C GLU A 87 -11.33 26.02 -15.04
N GLN A 88 -11.99 25.02 -15.61
CA GLN A 88 -13.16 25.22 -16.46
C GLN A 88 -14.36 25.77 -15.68
N GLU A 89 -14.63 25.27 -14.47
CA GLU A 89 -15.63 25.81 -13.55
C GLU A 89 -15.36 27.29 -13.24
N LEU A 90 -14.12 27.64 -12.91
CA LEU A 90 -13.72 29.02 -12.60
C LEU A 90 -13.88 29.94 -13.82
N LYS A 91 -13.51 29.49 -15.03
CA LYS A 91 -13.70 30.26 -16.26
C LYS A 91 -15.17 30.54 -16.54
N THR A 92 -16.04 29.54 -16.36
CA THR A 92 -17.50 29.72 -16.52
C THR A 92 -18.01 30.75 -15.52
N LEU A 93 -17.64 30.63 -14.25
CA LEU A 93 -18.06 31.58 -13.21
C LEU A 93 -17.57 33.01 -13.51
N ILE A 94 -16.33 33.17 -13.98
CA ILE A 94 -15.81 34.49 -14.38
C ILE A 94 -16.64 35.08 -15.52
N ASN A 95 -17.01 34.28 -16.52
CA ASN A 95 -17.81 34.74 -17.65
C ASN A 95 -19.22 35.17 -17.21
N GLU A 96 -19.87 34.40 -16.34
CA GLU A 96 -21.17 34.75 -15.75
C GLU A 96 -21.10 36.09 -15.00
N ARG A 97 -20.06 36.28 -14.17
CA ARG A 97 -19.87 37.54 -13.43
C ARG A 97 -19.59 38.73 -14.35
N LYS A 98 -18.83 38.54 -15.42
CA LYS A 98 -18.58 39.59 -16.43
C LYS A 98 -19.86 39.98 -17.16
N MET A 99 -20.70 39.01 -17.51
CA MET A 99 -21.98 39.26 -18.18
C MET A 99 -22.92 40.06 -17.26
N GLU A 100 -23.04 39.64 -16.00
CA GLU A 100 -23.86 40.36 -15.02
C GLU A 100 -23.34 41.77 -14.76
N LEU A 101 -22.02 41.95 -14.69
CA LEU A 101 -21.41 43.27 -14.59
C LEU A 101 -21.77 44.16 -15.79
N GLY A 102 -21.69 43.63 -17.00
CA GLY A 102 -22.10 44.37 -18.21
C GLY A 102 -23.57 44.80 -18.18
N ARG A 103 -24.45 43.90 -17.73
CA ARG A 103 -25.88 44.19 -17.54
C ARG A 103 -26.10 45.34 -16.56
N LEU A 104 -25.44 45.28 -15.40
CA LEU A 104 -25.54 46.29 -14.35
C LEU A 104 -24.99 47.65 -14.80
N ILE A 105 -23.91 47.68 -15.59
CA ILE A 105 -23.36 48.91 -16.16
C ILE A 105 -24.39 49.55 -17.10
N SER A 106 -24.97 48.80 -18.04
CA SER A 106 -25.98 49.34 -18.95
C SER A 106 -27.24 49.82 -18.23
N GLU A 107 -27.67 49.11 -17.19
CA GLU A 107 -28.79 49.52 -16.34
C GLU A 107 -28.49 50.83 -15.61
N HIS A 108 -27.29 50.96 -15.04
CA HIS A 108 -26.85 52.18 -14.36
C HIS A 108 -26.78 53.39 -15.30
N GLU A 109 -26.22 53.23 -16.50
CA GLU A 109 -26.15 54.29 -17.50
C GLU A 109 -27.54 54.77 -17.95
N SER A 110 -28.48 53.83 -18.14
CA SER A 110 -29.87 54.14 -18.46
C SER A 110 -30.54 54.96 -17.35
N LEU A 111 -30.41 54.51 -16.09
CA LEU A 111 -30.97 55.21 -14.94
C LEU A 111 -30.39 56.60 -14.76
N LYS A 112 -29.07 56.77 -14.93
CA LYS A 112 -28.40 58.07 -14.87
C LYS A 112 -28.92 59.05 -15.92
N LYS A 113 -29.22 58.56 -17.12
CA LYS A 113 -29.82 59.39 -18.18
C LYS A 113 -31.23 59.85 -17.79
N ILE A 114 -32.07 58.94 -17.29
CA ILE A 114 -33.42 59.25 -16.80
C ILE A 114 -33.37 60.26 -15.65
N GLU A 115 -32.47 60.07 -14.68
CA GLU A 115 -32.25 61.01 -13.58
C GLU A 115 -31.91 62.42 -14.09
N GLN A 116 -31.01 62.53 -15.06
CA GLN A 116 -30.64 63.82 -15.65
C GLN A 116 -31.81 64.47 -16.39
N GLU A 117 -32.62 63.70 -17.12
CA GLU A 117 -33.82 64.18 -17.79
C GLU A 117 -34.85 64.70 -16.78
N GLN A 118 -35.07 63.97 -15.68
CA GLN A 118 -35.95 64.38 -14.59
C GLN A 118 -35.46 65.67 -13.92
N LYS A 119 -34.16 65.78 -13.64
CA LYS A 119 -33.57 66.99 -13.06
C LYS A 119 -33.77 68.22 -13.96
N ASN A 120 -33.50 68.07 -15.26
CA ASN A 120 -33.73 69.12 -16.24
C ASN A 120 -35.21 69.53 -16.33
N LEU A 121 -36.14 68.59 -16.15
CA LEU A 121 -37.58 68.87 -16.13
C LEU A 121 -37.97 69.64 -14.87
N ILE A 122 -37.46 69.25 -13.70
CA ILE A 122 -37.70 69.95 -12.43
C ILE A 122 -37.18 71.39 -12.50
N ASP A 123 -35.99 71.60 -13.06
CA ASP A 123 -35.42 72.94 -13.22
C ASP A 123 -36.29 73.83 -14.11
N LYS A 124 -36.87 73.27 -15.20
CA LYS A 124 -37.81 73.99 -16.07
C LYS A 124 -39.12 74.35 -15.36
N LEU A 125 -39.69 73.40 -14.60
CA LEU A 125 -40.93 73.63 -13.85
C LEU A 125 -40.73 74.69 -12.76
N SER A 126 -39.63 74.61 -12.00
CA SER A 126 -39.30 75.58 -10.94
C SER A 126 -39.07 76.99 -11.48
N ASN A 127 -38.44 77.13 -12.65
CA ASN A 127 -38.22 78.44 -13.28
C ASN A 127 -39.51 79.03 -13.88
N ASN A 128 -40.44 78.18 -14.34
CA ASN A 128 -41.74 78.63 -14.85
C ASN A 128 -42.72 79.03 -13.72
N GLU A 129 -42.63 78.44 -12.54
CA GLU A 129 -43.44 78.84 -11.38
C GLU A 129 -42.93 80.11 -10.68
N ALA A 130 -41.71 80.57 -11.00
CA ALA A 130 -41.09 81.78 -10.45
C ALA A 130 -41.29 83.06 -11.31
N SER A 131 -42.02 82.97 -12.43
CA SER A 131 -42.41 84.10 -13.30
C SER A 131 -43.91 84.37 -13.20
#